data_AF-A0A848XAL7-F1
#
_entry.id   AF-A0A848XAL7-F1
#
_cell.length_a   1.000
_cell.length_b   1.000
_cell.length_c   1.000
_cell.angle_alpha   90.00
_cell.angle_beta   90.00
_cell.angle_gamma   90.00
#
_symmetry.space_group_name_H-M   'P 1'
#
loop_
_entity.id
_entity.type
_entity.pdbx_description
1 polymer ?
#
loop_
_entity_poly.entity_id
_entity_poly.type
_entity_poly.pdbx_seq_one_letter_code
_entity_poly.pdbx_strand_id
1 'polypeptide(L)'
;MRNPHFAMVASWREAASIVGFQPHVPEHTVGFSLGSLGVWIKDHKRRRVSQARRSLEAHYGGFVLAQSQPGMHEAANLAMETSYGPDPMPVSVEGCEGRSYQLGPPTAAGDVDGRAPAVVVWADEARFFLLASGELVVEVLLDVAGSLREANDDE
;
A
#
# COMPACT_ATOMS: atom_id res chain seq x y z
N MET A 1 -8.42 7.13 -19.66
CA MET A 1 -7.28 6.60 -20.46
C MET A 1 -6.67 5.45 -19.66
N ARG A 2 -6.55 4.23 -20.21
CA ARG A 2 -6.07 3.05 -19.45
C ARG A 2 -4.54 3.00 -19.48
N ASN A 3 -3.88 3.04 -18.34
CA ASN A 3 -2.42 2.93 -18.26
C ASN A 3 -2.00 1.50 -18.68
N PRO A 4 -1.23 1.31 -19.76
CA PRO A 4 -0.88 -0.02 -20.27
C PRO A 4 0.05 -0.82 -19.36
N HIS A 5 0.62 -0.19 -18.32
CA HIS A 5 1.44 -0.85 -17.31
C HIS A 5 0.61 -1.62 -16.27
N PHE A 6 -0.68 -1.29 -16.16
CA PHE A 6 -1.58 -1.88 -15.17
C PHE A 6 -2.70 -2.67 -15.83
N ALA A 7 -2.99 -3.84 -15.27
CA ALA A 7 -4.22 -4.56 -15.50
C ALA A 7 -5.21 -4.16 -14.40
N MET A 8 -6.29 -3.48 -14.78
CA MET A 8 -7.41 -3.24 -13.87
C MET A 8 -8.20 -4.54 -13.72
N VAL A 9 -8.53 -4.89 -12.47
CA VAL A 9 -9.29 -6.09 -12.10
C VAL A 9 -10.53 -5.70 -11.30
N ALA A 10 -11.56 -6.56 -11.32
CA ALA A 10 -12.86 -6.26 -10.71
C ALA A 10 -12.95 -6.68 -9.23
N SER A 11 -12.11 -7.61 -8.78
CA SER A 11 -12.14 -8.11 -7.40
C SER A 11 -10.77 -8.55 -6.89
N TRP A 12 -10.67 -8.74 -5.57
CA TRP A 12 -9.48 -9.28 -4.90
C TRP A 12 -9.16 -10.70 -5.35
N ARG A 13 -10.19 -11.53 -5.56
CA ARG A 13 -10.02 -12.87 -6.14
C ARG A 13 -9.36 -12.83 -7.52
N GLU A 14 -9.78 -11.90 -8.39
CA GLU A 14 -9.15 -11.73 -9.70
C GLU A 14 -7.69 -11.24 -9.54
N ALA A 15 -7.45 -10.28 -8.63
CA ALA A 15 -6.10 -9.81 -8.34
C ALA A 15 -5.16 -10.94 -7.90
N ALA A 16 -5.60 -11.80 -6.98
CA ALA A 16 -4.85 -12.94 -6.46
C ALA A 16 -4.38 -13.88 -7.58
N SER A 17 -5.25 -14.15 -8.56
CA SER A 17 -4.93 -14.98 -9.72
C SER A 17 -3.81 -14.42 -10.61
N ILE A 18 -3.55 -13.10 -10.52
CA ILE A 18 -2.58 -12.39 -11.35
C ILE A 18 -1.27 -12.14 -10.62
N VAL A 19 -1.26 -11.85 -9.30
CA VAL A 19 -0.06 -11.42 -8.57
C VAL A 19 0.78 -12.55 -7.97
N GLY A 20 0.22 -13.75 -7.84
CA GLY A 20 1.00 -14.92 -7.37
C GLY A 20 1.27 -14.93 -5.86
N PHE A 21 0.55 -14.09 -5.12
CA PHE A 21 0.48 -14.07 -3.67
C PHE A 21 -0.98 -13.83 -3.25
N GLN A 22 -1.33 -14.18 -2.02
CA GLN A 22 -2.64 -13.88 -1.46
C GLN A 22 -2.68 -12.39 -1.05
N PRO A 23 -3.52 -11.54 -1.69
CA PRO A 23 -3.62 -10.14 -1.30
C PRO A 23 -4.17 -9.98 0.12
N HIS A 24 -3.75 -8.94 0.83
CA HIS A 24 -4.43 -8.48 2.03
C HIS A 24 -5.43 -7.38 1.72
N VAL A 25 -6.53 -7.36 2.47
CA VAL A 25 -7.61 -6.38 2.38
C VAL A 25 -7.79 -5.72 3.75
N PRO A 26 -7.89 -4.39 3.83
CA PRO A 26 -8.14 -3.71 5.09
C PRO A 26 -9.58 -3.96 5.56
N GLU A 27 -9.75 -4.40 6.80
CA GLU A 27 -11.07 -4.47 7.45
C GLU A 27 -11.59 -3.09 7.87
N HIS A 28 -10.67 -2.17 8.16
CA HIS A 28 -10.98 -0.79 8.51
C HIS A 28 -10.53 0.15 7.39
N THR A 29 -11.47 0.91 6.84
CA THR A 29 -11.20 1.84 5.71
C THR A 29 -11.62 3.27 6.00
N VAL A 30 -11.90 3.64 7.26
CA VAL A 30 -12.33 5.01 7.63
C VAL A 30 -13.54 5.54 6.82
N GLY A 31 -14.41 4.63 6.38
CA GLY A 31 -15.60 4.95 5.57
C GLY A 31 -15.36 5.04 4.07
N PHE A 32 -14.13 4.81 3.62
CA PHE A 32 -13.78 4.78 2.20
C PHE A 32 -14.10 3.43 1.56
N SER A 33 -14.65 3.47 0.35
CA SER A 33 -14.93 2.26 -0.45
C SER A 33 -13.79 2.00 -1.43
N LEU A 34 -13.56 0.72 -1.74
CA LEU A 34 -12.63 0.35 -2.81
C LEU A 34 -13.12 0.95 -4.14
N GLY A 35 -12.33 1.85 -4.70
CA GLY A 35 -12.59 2.48 -6.00
C GLY A 35 -12.02 1.67 -7.16
N SER A 36 -10.80 1.14 -7.03
CA SER A 36 -10.20 0.33 -8.09
C SER A 36 -9.04 -0.55 -7.61
N LEU A 37 -8.84 -1.66 -8.31
CA LEU A 37 -7.67 -2.55 -8.18
C LEU A 37 -6.85 -2.56 -9.46
N GLY A 38 -5.56 -2.28 -9.35
CA GLY A 38 -4.61 -2.28 -10.45
C GLY A 38 -3.45 -3.22 -10.17
N VAL A 39 -3.14 -4.11 -11.11
CA VAL A 39 -1.96 -4.98 -11.03
C VAL A 39 -0.89 -4.51 -12.00
N TRP A 40 0.32 -4.25 -11.51
CA TRP A 40 1.45 -3.89 -12.37
C TRP A 40 1.91 -5.11 -13.17
N ILE A 41 1.64 -5.11 -14.47
CA ILE A 41 1.89 -6.26 -15.39
C ILE A 41 2.96 -5.98 -16.44
N LYS A 42 3.36 -4.72 -16.64
CA LYS A 42 4.42 -4.36 -17.60
C LYS A 42 5.39 -3.35 -17.04
N ASP A 43 6.66 -3.60 -17.24
CA ASP A 43 7.73 -2.65 -16.87
C ASP A 43 7.72 -1.39 -17.74
N HIS A 44 8.58 -0.41 -17.43
CA HIS A 44 8.70 0.84 -18.19
C HIS A 44 9.06 0.63 -19.68
N LYS A 45 9.65 -0.52 -20.05
CA LYS A 45 9.93 -0.93 -21.43
C LYS A 45 8.77 -1.71 -22.07
N ARG A 46 7.62 -1.77 -21.40
CA ARG A 46 6.40 -2.50 -21.81
C ARG A 46 6.58 -4.01 -21.91
N ARG A 47 7.60 -4.58 -21.26
CA ARG A 47 7.81 -6.04 -21.19
C ARG A 47 6.91 -6.62 -20.11
N ARG A 48 6.36 -7.82 -20.35
CA ARG A 48 5.54 -8.51 -19.34
C ARG A 48 6.38 -8.80 -18.09
N VAL A 49 5.84 -8.44 -16.94
CA VAL A 49 6.37 -8.78 -15.63
C VAL A 49 5.88 -10.19 -15.25
N SER A 50 6.79 -11.03 -14.78
CA SER A 50 6.45 -12.37 -14.27
C SER A 50 5.52 -12.25 -13.08
N GLN A 51 4.60 -13.20 -12.90
CA GLN A 51 3.61 -13.19 -11.83
C GLN A 51 4.24 -12.91 -10.45
N ALA A 52 5.30 -13.64 -10.09
CA ALA A 52 6.04 -13.48 -8.83
C ALA A 52 6.70 -12.09 -8.61
N ARG A 53 6.70 -11.20 -9.62
CA ARG A 53 7.28 -9.84 -9.53
C ARG A 53 6.24 -8.74 -9.69
N ARG A 54 4.96 -9.09 -9.78
CA ARG A 54 3.88 -8.10 -9.92
C ARG A 54 3.59 -7.47 -8.57
N SER A 55 3.13 -6.23 -8.60
CA SER A 55 2.55 -5.55 -7.44
C SER A 55 1.06 -5.31 -7.67
N LEU A 56 0.33 -5.19 -6.57
CA LEU A 56 -1.07 -4.82 -6.53
C LEU A 56 -1.21 -3.43 -5.92
N GLU A 57 -2.06 -2.60 -6.50
CA GLU A 57 -2.48 -1.30 -5.97
C GLU A 57 -4.00 -1.29 -5.80
N ALA A 58 -4.46 -0.98 -4.60
CA ALA A 58 -5.86 -0.82 -4.25
C ALA A 58 -6.12 0.63 -3.84
N HIS A 59 -7.02 1.29 -4.56
CA HIS A 59 -7.36 2.70 -4.34
C HIS A 59 -8.68 2.81 -3.61
N TYR A 60 -8.68 3.46 -2.45
CA TYR A 60 -9.85 3.69 -1.62
C TYR A 60 -10.36 5.14 -1.70
N GLY A 61 -9.88 5.95 -2.66
CA GLY A 61 -10.19 7.38 -2.71
C GLY A 61 -9.34 8.18 -1.73
N GLY A 62 -9.51 7.94 -0.41
CA GLY A 62 -8.75 8.62 0.64
C GLY A 62 -7.32 8.10 0.83
N PHE A 63 -7.03 6.87 0.40
CA PHE A 63 -5.68 6.29 0.47
C PHE A 63 -5.47 5.24 -0.62
N VAL A 64 -4.20 4.84 -0.80
CA VAL A 64 -3.78 3.75 -1.68
C VAL A 64 -3.03 2.72 -0.85
N LEU A 65 -3.37 1.45 -1.02
CA LEU A 65 -2.64 0.30 -0.50
C LEU A 65 -1.89 -0.37 -1.65
N ALA A 66 -0.56 -0.44 -1.56
CA ALA A 66 0.28 -1.19 -2.47
C ALA A 66 0.88 -2.41 -1.78
N GLN A 67 0.94 -3.52 -2.51
CA GLN A 67 1.43 -4.81 -2.01
C GLN A 67 2.31 -5.49 -3.07
N SER A 68 3.39 -6.12 -2.63
CA SER A 68 4.23 -6.97 -3.48
C SER A 68 4.87 -8.10 -2.67
N GLN A 69 5.35 -9.16 -3.32
CA GLN A 69 6.05 -10.27 -2.67
C GLN A 69 7.47 -10.45 -3.25
N PRO A 70 8.40 -9.52 -2.99
CA PRO A 70 9.75 -9.60 -3.54
C PRO A 70 10.63 -10.68 -2.86
N GLY A 71 10.20 -11.21 -1.71
CA GLY A 71 10.97 -12.15 -0.90
C GLY A 71 11.50 -11.51 0.38
N MET A 72 11.86 -12.32 1.39
CA MET A 72 12.07 -11.83 2.76
C MET A 72 13.07 -10.69 2.89
N HIS A 73 14.25 -10.85 2.30
CA HIS A 73 15.31 -9.84 2.40
C HIS A 73 14.95 -8.56 1.63
N GLU A 74 14.41 -8.70 0.42
CA GLU A 74 14.05 -7.54 -0.39
C GLU A 74 12.84 -6.80 0.20
N ALA A 75 11.87 -7.50 0.79
CA ALA A 75 10.73 -6.89 1.47
C ALA A 75 11.17 -6.06 2.68
N ALA A 76 12.03 -6.64 3.54
CA ALA A 76 12.60 -5.94 4.68
C ALA A 76 13.41 -4.69 4.24
N ASN A 77 14.23 -4.82 3.21
CA ASN A 77 15.00 -3.69 2.67
C ASN A 77 14.09 -2.61 2.09
N LEU A 78 13.02 -2.98 1.37
CA LEU A 78 12.06 -2.00 0.86
C LEU A 78 11.36 -1.23 1.98
N ALA A 79 10.98 -1.90 3.06
CA ALA A 79 10.34 -1.28 4.22
C ALA A 79 11.27 -0.35 5.00
N MET A 80 12.54 -0.73 5.14
CA MET A 80 13.48 -0.06 6.05
C MET A 80 14.50 0.86 5.36
N GLU A 81 14.77 0.68 4.08
CA GLU A 81 15.80 1.46 3.36
C GLU A 81 15.21 2.46 2.36
N THR A 82 14.00 2.21 1.86
CA THR A 82 13.34 3.15 0.93
C THR A 82 12.86 4.38 1.68
N SER A 83 13.36 5.55 1.28
CA SER A 83 12.90 6.84 1.80
C SER A 83 11.73 7.36 0.98
N TYR A 84 10.66 7.77 1.68
CA TYR A 84 9.49 8.45 1.09
C TYR A 84 9.40 9.92 1.51
N GLY A 85 10.37 10.40 2.31
CA GLY A 85 10.43 11.75 2.84
C GLY A 85 11.54 11.93 3.87
N PRO A 86 11.74 13.17 4.36
CA PRO A 86 12.59 13.43 5.50
C PRO A 86 11.99 12.80 6.78
N ASP A 87 12.84 12.57 7.78
CA ASP A 87 12.46 12.18 9.14
C ASP A 87 11.57 10.93 9.26
N PRO A 88 12.03 9.75 8.84
CA PRO A 88 11.31 8.50 9.05
C PRO A 88 11.11 8.23 10.55
N MET A 89 9.88 7.94 10.95
CA MET A 89 9.56 7.47 12.31
C MET A 89 9.42 5.95 12.33
N PRO A 90 10.09 5.24 13.25
CA PRO A 90 9.91 3.79 13.39
C PRO A 90 8.49 3.50 13.88
N VAL A 91 7.87 2.48 13.29
CA VAL A 91 6.55 1.98 13.68
C VAL A 91 6.55 0.46 13.73
N SER A 92 5.55 -0.12 14.40
CA SER A 92 5.27 -1.54 14.32
C SER A 92 3.82 -1.75 13.90
N VAL A 93 3.59 -2.60 12.90
CA VAL A 93 2.27 -3.02 12.42
C VAL A 93 2.15 -4.51 12.70
N GLU A 94 1.25 -4.91 13.59
CA GLU A 94 1.08 -6.32 13.99
C GLU A 94 2.39 -7.03 14.39
N GLY A 95 3.33 -6.30 15.01
CA GLY A 95 4.63 -6.83 15.42
C GLY A 95 5.70 -6.81 14.32
N CYS A 96 5.35 -6.47 13.07
CA CYS A 96 6.28 -6.27 11.97
C CYS A 96 6.90 -4.87 12.04
N GLU A 97 8.21 -4.77 11.80
CA GLU A 97 8.90 -3.48 11.77
C GLU A 97 8.59 -2.71 10.48
N GLY A 98 8.46 -1.39 10.62
CA GLY A 98 8.19 -0.50 9.51
C GLY A 98 8.60 0.94 9.77
N ARG A 99 8.22 1.81 8.83
CA ARG A 99 8.44 3.25 8.90
C ARG A 99 7.19 4.01 8.54
N SER A 100 6.99 5.13 9.23
CA SER A 100 6.01 6.13 8.85
C SER A 100 6.68 7.43 8.47
N TYR A 101 5.99 8.20 7.62
CA TYR A 101 6.42 9.50 7.14
C TYR A 101 5.22 10.44 7.15
N GLN A 102 5.39 11.62 7.75
CA GLN A 102 4.47 12.74 7.61
C GLN A 102 5.12 13.77 6.67
N LEU A 103 4.61 13.86 5.45
CA LEU A 103 5.21 14.59 4.37
C LEU A 103 4.64 16.00 4.32
N GLY A 104 5.45 16.99 4.67
CA GLY A 104 5.07 18.40 4.62
C GLY A 104 5.15 19.09 5.97
N PRO A 105 4.97 20.43 6.01
CA PRO A 105 5.01 21.17 7.26
C PRO A 105 3.85 20.73 8.17
N PRO A 106 4.03 20.78 9.51
CA PRO A 106 2.93 20.61 10.44
C PRO A 106 1.79 21.57 10.10
N THR A 107 0.57 21.06 9.96
CA THR A 107 -0.63 21.89 9.78
C THR A 107 -0.78 22.89 10.92
N ALA A 108 -1.01 24.16 10.61
CA ALA A 108 -1.42 25.13 11.61
C ALA A 108 -2.77 24.71 12.21
N ALA A 109 -2.97 24.97 13.52
CA ALA A 109 -4.25 24.72 14.17
C ALA A 109 -5.37 25.53 13.47
N GLY A 110 -6.35 24.84 12.90
CA GLY A 110 -7.47 25.45 12.18
C GLY A 110 -7.34 25.47 10.65
N ASP A 111 -6.23 24.96 10.09
CA ASP A 111 -6.12 24.72 8.66
C ASP A 111 -6.87 23.43 8.28
N VAL A 112 -8.05 23.60 7.68
CA VAL A 112 -8.90 22.49 7.22
C VAL A 112 -8.36 21.88 5.92
N ASP A 113 -7.53 22.63 5.19
CA ASP A 113 -7.01 22.26 3.86
C ASP A 113 -5.59 21.66 3.91
N GLY A 114 -4.86 21.86 5.02
CA GLY A 114 -3.40 21.66 5.05
C GLY A 114 -2.88 20.25 5.35
N ARG A 115 -3.69 19.17 5.32
CA ARG A 115 -3.24 17.84 5.80
C ARG A 115 -1.98 17.38 5.05
N ALA A 116 -0.91 17.15 5.80
CA ALA A 116 0.36 16.64 5.28
C ALA A 116 0.17 15.19 4.78
N PRO A 117 0.49 14.87 3.51
CA PRO A 117 0.45 13.50 3.04
C PRO A 117 1.19 12.54 3.97
N ALA A 118 0.64 11.36 4.20
CA ALA A 118 1.22 10.37 5.08
C ALA A 118 1.56 9.08 4.31
N VAL A 119 2.65 8.44 4.70
CA VAL A 119 3.06 7.13 4.19
C VAL A 119 3.40 6.21 5.35
N VAL A 120 2.91 4.97 5.31
CA VAL A 120 3.29 3.89 6.23
C VAL A 120 3.76 2.71 5.39
N VAL A 121 4.94 2.20 5.67
CA VAL A 121 5.52 1.02 5.00
C VAL A 121 6.00 0.01 6.04
N TRP A 122 5.81 -1.27 5.76
CA TRP A 122 6.31 -2.36 6.58
C TRP A 122 6.44 -3.62 5.72
N ALA A 123 7.07 -4.65 6.29
CA ALA A 123 7.18 -5.96 5.65
C ALA A 123 6.71 -7.05 6.61
N ASP A 124 5.96 -8.01 6.09
CA ASP A 124 5.59 -9.25 6.77
C ASP A 124 6.16 -10.43 5.98
N GLU A 125 7.09 -11.15 6.57
CA GLU A 125 7.88 -12.20 5.93
C GLU A 125 8.42 -11.77 4.55
N ALA A 126 7.83 -12.30 3.47
CA ALA A 126 8.20 -12.05 2.08
C ALA A 126 7.41 -10.94 1.39
N ARG A 127 6.42 -10.35 2.08
CA ARG A 127 5.49 -9.34 1.55
C ARG A 127 5.91 -7.94 2.00
N PHE A 128 5.86 -7.00 1.07
CA PHE A 128 6.04 -5.58 1.32
C PHE A 128 4.69 -4.88 1.20
N PHE A 129 4.41 -3.97 2.14
CA PHE A 129 3.20 -3.17 2.17
C PHE A 129 3.54 -1.68 2.19
N LEU A 130 2.70 -0.91 1.51
CA LEU A 130 2.72 0.54 1.54
C LEU A 130 1.30 1.07 1.59
N LEU A 131 1.03 1.94 2.56
CA LEU A 131 -0.15 2.80 2.59
C LEU A 131 0.31 4.24 2.35
N ALA A 132 -0.34 4.92 1.42
CA ALA A 132 -0.11 6.34 1.16
C ALA A 132 -1.43 7.10 1.08
N SER A 133 -1.46 8.29 1.65
CA SER A 133 -2.61 9.17 1.60
C SER A 133 -2.20 10.63 1.51
N GLY A 134 -2.96 11.43 0.76
CA GLY A 134 -2.88 12.89 0.79
C GLY A 134 -3.86 13.53 1.77
N GLU A 135 -4.72 12.73 2.42
CA GLU A 135 -5.87 13.21 3.20
C GLU A 135 -5.89 12.68 4.64
N LEU A 136 -5.24 11.54 4.89
CA LEU A 136 -5.21 10.85 6.17
C LEU A 136 -3.85 11.07 6.82
N VAL A 137 -3.87 11.25 8.14
CA VAL A 137 -2.67 11.33 8.98
C VAL A 137 -2.11 9.94 9.25
N VAL A 138 -0.86 9.88 9.73
CA VAL A 138 -0.14 8.63 9.99
C VAL A 138 -0.89 7.72 10.96
N GLU A 139 -1.48 8.27 12.01
CA GLU A 139 -2.21 7.51 13.03
C GLU A 139 -3.37 6.72 12.41
N VAL A 140 -4.13 7.36 11.51
CA VAL A 140 -5.23 6.71 10.81
C VAL A 140 -4.71 5.65 9.83
N LEU A 141 -3.58 5.90 9.16
CA LEU A 141 -2.97 4.88 8.30
C LEU A 141 -2.45 3.68 9.09
N LEU A 142 -1.97 3.86 10.32
CA LEU A 142 -1.57 2.77 11.20
C LEU A 142 -2.78 1.93 11.65
N ASP A 143 -3.92 2.55 11.93
CA ASP A 143 -5.17 1.84 12.22
C ASP A 143 -5.62 1.00 11.01
N VAL A 144 -5.54 1.56 9.79
CA VAL A 144 -5.81 0.81 8.55
C VAL A 144 -4.81 -0.34 8.38
N ALA A 145 -3.51 -0.09 8.60
CA ALA A 145 -2.45 -1.08 8.47
C ALA A 145 -2.66 -2.29 9.40
N GLY A 146 -2.98 -2.04 10.67
CA GLY A 146 -3.26 -3.07 11.66
C GLY A 146 -4.54 -3.87 11.39
N SER A 147 -5.42 -3.37 10.52
CA SER A 147 -6.66 -4.05 10.14
C SER A 147 -6.53 -4.97 8.92
N LEU A 148 -5.33 -5.13 8.37
CA LEU A 148 -5.13 -5.92 7.16
C LEU A 148 -5.23 -7.42 7.44
N ARG A 149 -6.08 -8.10 6.66
CA ARG A 149 -6.24 -9.56 6.66
C ARG A 149 -6.08 -10.13 5.27
N GLU A 150 -5.78 -11.42 5.14
CA GLU A 150 -5.84 -12.08 3.82
C GLU A 150 -7.25 -11.97 3.21
N ALA A 151 -7.32 -11.68 1.91
CA ALA A 151 -8.58 -11.69 1.18
C ALA A 151 -9.19 -13.09 1.29
N ASN A 152 -10.42 -13.19 1.78
CA ASN A 152 -11.12 -14.48 1.78
C ASN A 152 -11.68 -14.78 0.40
N ASP A 153 -11.94 -16.05 0.12
CA ASP A 153 -12.50 -16.50 -1.14
C ASP A 153 -13.86 -15.88 -1.46
N ASP A 154 -14.55 -15.23 -0.52
CA ASP A 154 -15.90 -14.67 -0.67
C ASP A 154 -15.96 -13.18 -1.12
N GLU A 155 -14.82 -12.47 -1.19
CA GLU A 155 -14.70 -11.06 -1.65
C GLU A 155 -14.23 -10.92 -3.13
#